data_AF-A0A7J6G5G9-F1
#
_entry.id   AF-A0A7J6G5G9-F1
#
_cell.length_a   1.000
_cell.length_b   1.000
_cell.length_c   1.000
_cell.angle_alpha   90.00
_cell.angle_beta   90.00
_cell.angle_gamma   90.00
#
_symmetry.space_group_name_H-M   'P 1'
#
loop_
_entity.id
_entity.type
_entity.pdbx_description
1 polymer ?
#
loop_
_entity_poly.entity_id
_entity_poly.type
_entity_poly.pdbx_seq_one_letter_code
_entity_poly.pdbx_strand_id
1 'polypeptide(L)'
;MEFKNLLWEYIKSMFKLGPEAKHSTLKTAGRRWKDWKAFLTRNLIFKYKDKVPAMLDRPPDAYASCYKPEDWKEFVAKRCSPEWAKKRKKMQDIRSQNTYNHHAGRGGVKKVEEKLEKELGHQLTIYDRADLWIRIHTNKNGELDGPAQEVADQI
;
A
#
# COMPACT_ATOMS: atom_id res chain seq x y z
N MET A 1 7.85 -11.15 -20.94
CA MET A 1 6.52 -11.78 -20.84
C MET A 1 6.58 -13.16 -20.17
N GLU A 2 7.72 -13.85 -20.30
CA GLU A 2 7.95 -15.22 -19.87
C GLU A 2 7.87 -15.44 -18.35
N PHE A 3 8.47 -14.58 -17.53
CA PHE A 3 8.51 -14.78 -16.07
C PHE A 3 7.12 -14.83 -15.41
N LYS A 4 6.17 -13.99 -15.88
CA LYS A 4 4.80 -14.01 -15.35
C LYS A 4 4.07 -15.30 -15.69
N ASN A 5 4.37 -15.90 -16.84
CA ASN A 5 3.80 -17.18 -17.24
C ASN A 5 4.45 -18.32 -16.46
N LEU A 6 5.78 -18.31 -16.30
CA LEU A 6 6.49 -19.29 -15.46
C LEU A 6 5.97 -19.28 -14.02
N LEU A 7 5.84 -18.09 -13.42
CA LEU A 7 5.28 -17.91 -12.08
C LEU A 7 3.84 -18.42 -12.00
N TRP A 8 3.03 -18.18 -13.04
CA TRP A 8 1.66 -18.68 -13.09
C TRP A 8 1.61 -20.21 -13.15
N GLU A 9 2.39 -20.85 -14.01
CA GLU A 9 2.44 -22.31 -14.11
C GLU A 9 2.96 -22.95 -12.81
N TYR A 10 3.95 -22.34 -12.16
CA TYR A 10 4.44 -22.79 -10.85
C TYR A 10 3.37 -22.68 -9.75
N ILE A 11 2.61 -21.58 -9.70
CA ILE A 11 1.52 -21.45 -8.72
C ILE A 11 0.41 -22.47 -9.04
N LYS A 12 0.10 -22.67 -10.33
CA LYS A 12 -0.92 -23.62 -10.78
C LYS A 12 -0.53 -25.08 -10.49
N SER A 13 0.76 -25.43 -10.47
CA SER A 13 1.20 -26.78 -10.08
C SER A 13 1.03 -27.05 -8.58
N MET A 14 1.06 -26.01 -7.75
CA MET A 14 0.90 -26.09 -6.30
C MET A 14 -0.55 -25.98 -5.83
N PHE A 15 -1.41 -25.29 -6.61
CA PHE A 15 -2.79 -24.98 -6.24
C PHE A 15 -3.75 -25.30 -7.38
N LYS A 16 -4.92 -25.87 -7.06
CA LYS A 16 -6.01 -26.10 -8.03
C LYS A 16 -6.66 -24.77 -8.41
N LEU A 17 -6.13 -24.10 -9.43
CA LEU A 17 -6.62 -22.80 -9.92
C LEU A 17 -7.08 -22.90 -11.37
N GLY A 18 -8.23 -22.29 -11.67
CA GLY A 18 -8.69 -22.07 -13.04
C GLY A 18 -8.00 -20.86 -13.71
N PRO A 19 -8.07 -20.77 -15.05
CA PRO A 19 -7.44 -19.68 -15.80
C PRO A 19 -7.96 -18.28 -15.44
N GLU A 20 -9.20 -18.17 -14.97
CA GLU A 20 -9.84 -16.93 -14.51
C GLU A 20 -9.10 -16.29 -13.32
N ALA A 21 -8.43 -17.10 -12.49
CA ALA A 21 -7.67 -16.62 -11.35
C ALA A 21 -6.29 -16.05 -11.72
N LYS A 22 -5.82 -16.21 -12.98
CA LYS A 22 -4.47 -15.81 -13.40
C LYS A 22 -4.18 -14.34 -13.13
N HIS A 23 -5.11 -13.45 -13.49
CA HIS A 23 -4.90 -12.03 -13.33
C HIS A 23 -4.80 -11.61 -11.85
N SER A 24 -5.76 -12.05 -11.02
CA SER A 24 -5.81 -11.70 -9.59
C SER A 24 -4.62 -12.28 -8.82
N THR A 25 -4.21 -13.50 -9.16
CA THR A 25 -3.05 -14.20 -8.59
C THR A 25 -1.76 -13.45 -8.89
N LEU A 26 -1.49 -13.14 -10.16
CA LEU A 26 -0.28 -12.41 -10.56
C LEU A 26 -0.26 -10.98 -9.99
N LYS A 27 -1.42 -10.32 -9.91
CA LYS A 27 -1.56 -9.01 -9.25
C LYS A 27 -1.19 -9.10 -7.76
N THR A 28 -1.64 -10.14 -7.08
CA THR A 28 -1.35 -10.38 -5.67
C THR A 28 0.12 -10.71 -5.45
N ALA A 29 0.71 -11.58 -6.28
CA ALA A 29 2.14 -11.90 -6.23
C ALA A 29 3.01 -10.64 -6.41
N GLY A 30 2.67 -9.80 -7.41
CA GLY A 30 3.38 -8.53 -7.62
C GLY A 30 3.24 -7.56 -6.45
N ARG A 31 2.09 -7.54 -5.77
CA ARG A 31 1.91 -6.76 -4.53
C ARG A 31 2.77 -7.30 -3.40
N ARG A 32 2.73 -8.61 -3.14
CA ARG A 32 3.56 -9.26 -2.11
C ARG A 32 5.04 -9.02 -2.33
N TRP A 33 5.50 -9.07 -3.58
CA TRP A 33 6.89 -8.74 -3.91
C TRP A 33 7.28 -7.30 -3.56
N LYS A 34 6.40 -6.33 -3.85
CA LYS A 34 6.64 -4.92 -3.47
C LYS A 34 6.66 -4.74 -1.96
N ASP A 35 5.70 -5.35 -1.26
CA ASP A 35 5.56 -5.25 0.19
C ASP A 35 6.77 -5.88 0.91
N TRP A 36 7.22 -7.04 0.44
CA TRP A 36 8.42 -7.72 0.95
C TRP A 36 9.69 -6.87 0.76
N LYS A 37 9.91 -6.30 -0.43
CA LYS A 37 11.05 -5.40 -0.65
C LYS A 37 11.00 -4.16 0.24
N ALA A 38 9.81 -3.61 0.47
CA ALA A 38 9.62 -2.47 1.38
C ALA A 38 9.91 -2.87 2.83
N PHE A 39 9.46 -4.06 3.26
CA PHE A 39 9.76 -4.64 4.56
C PHE A 39 11.27 -4.77 4.79
N LEU A 40 12.01 -5.35 3.85
CA LEU A 40 13.46 -5.44 3.97
C LEU A 40 14.15 -4.07 4.02
N THR A 41 13.71 -3.14 3.17
CA THR A 41 14.27 -1.79 3.15
C THR A 41 14.13 -1.12 4.51
N ARG A 42 12.94 -1.20 5.13
CA ARG A 42 12.65 -0.54 6.41
C ARG A 42 13.29 -1.25 7.61
N ASN A 43 13.10 -2.56 7.72
CA ASN A 43 13.38 -3.29 8.95
C ASN A 43 14.78 -3.92 8.97
N LEU A 44 15.45 -4.05 7.82
CA LEU A 44 16.81 -4.57 7.70
C LEU A 44 17.76 -3.46 7.24
N ILE A 45 17.62 -2.97 6.01
CA ILE A 45 18.60 -2.06 5.41
C ILE A 45 18.71 -0.77 6.23
N PHE A 46 17.60 -0.06 6.48
CA PHE A 46 17.67 1.21 7.24
C PHE A 46 17.98 1.04 8.71
N LYS A 47 17.76 -0.16 9.27
CA LYS A 47 18.12 -0.45 10.65
C LYS A 47 19.63 -0.62 10.83
N TYR A 48 20.30 -1.23 9.85
CA TYR A 48 21.71 -1.64 9.98
C TYR A 48 22.68 -0.85 9.10
N LYS A 49 22.25 -0.18 8.03
CA LYS A 49 23.14 0.52 7.08
C LYS A 49 24.10 1.52 7.73
N ASP A 50 23.69 2.18 8.81
CA ASP A 50 24.52 3.18 9.51
C ASP A 50 25.16 2.62 10.80
N LYS A 51 24.67 1.48 11.30
CA LYS A 51 25.08 0.92 12.60
C LYS A 51 26.07 -0.23 12.46
N VAL A 52 25.72 -1.21 11.63
CA VAL A 52 26.51 -2.42 11.40
C VAL A 52 26.37 -2.80 9.92
N PRO A 53 27.10 -2.13 9.01
CA PRO A 53 26.99 -2.39 7.56
C PRO A 53 27.31 -3.83 7.19
N ALA A 54 28.20 -4.50 7.92
CA ALA A 54 28.57 -5.91 7.71
C ALA A 54 27.36 -6.87 7.80
N MET A 55 26.31 -6.52 8.53
CA MET A 55 25.06 -7.31 8.58
C MET A 55 24.29 -7.30 7.24
N LEU A 56 24.67 -6.44 6.30
CA LEU A 56 24.07 -6.32 4.97
C LEU A 56 24.91 -6.97 3.86
N ASP A 57 26.08 -7.55 4.19
CA ASP A 57 26.93 -8.21 3.18
C ASP A 57 26.29 -9.46 2.59
N ARG A 58 25.40 -10.10 3.36
CA ARG A 58 24.66 -11.30 2.97
C ARG A 58 23.16 -11.11 3.21
N PRO A 59 22.30 -11.77 2.41
CA PRO A 59 20.88 -11.80 2.70
C PRO A 59 20.62 -12.48 4.05
N PRO A 60 19.50 -12.19 4.72
CA PRO A 60 19.07 -12.95 5.89
C PRO A 60 19.00 -14.45 5.57
N ASP A 61 19.40 -15.31 6.52
CA ASP A 61 19.49 -16.76 6.31
C ASP A 61 18.19 -17.38 5.78
N ALA A 62 17.04 -16.89 6.29
CA ALA A 62 15.72 -17.31 5.84
C ALA A 62 15.47 -17.12 4.33
N TYR A 63 16.24 -16.25 3.68
CA TYR A 63 16.14 -15.99 2.24
C TYR A 63 17.44 -16.22 1.48
N ALA A 64 18.49 -16.75 2.13
CA ALA A 64 19.79 -16.94 1.51
C ALA A 64 19.74 -17.89 0.30
N SER A 65 18.83 -18.85 0.30
CA SER A 65 18.59 -19.76 -0.83
C SER A 65 17.78 -19.14 -1.97
N CYS A 66 17.11 -18.01 -1.75
CA CYS A 66 16.20 -17.40 -2.72
C CYS A 66 16.91 -16.44 -3.69
N TYR A 67 18.10 -15.96 -3.35
CA TYR A 67 18.80 -14.92 -4.12
C TYR A 67 20.26 -15.29 -4.31
N LYS A 68 20.82 -14.86 -5.43
CA LYS A 68 22.27 -14.87 -5.59
C LYS A 68 22.88 -13.77 -4.70
N PRO A 69 24.05 -13.98 -4.10
CA PRO A 69 24.74 -12.96 -3.31
C PRO A 69 24.93 -11.64 -4.06
N GLU A 70 25.11 -11.69 -5.39
CA GLU A 70 25.29 -10.52 -6.25
C GLU A 70 24.01 -9.68 -6.34
N ASP A 71 22.85 -10.33 -6.54
CA ASP A 71 21.54 -9.67 -6.60
C ASP A 71 21.22 -8.97 -5.26
N TRP A 72 21.62 -9.59 -4.15
CA TRP A 72 21.47 -9.00 -2.82
C TRP A 72 22.28 -7.72 -2.68
N LYS A 73 23.57 -7.75 -3.05
CA LYS A 73 24.45 -6.59 -2.99
C LYS A 73 23.94 -5.45 -3.88
N GLU A 74 23.51 -5.75 -5.10
CA GLU A 74 22.90 -4.75 -5.99
C GLU A 74 21.64 -4.14 -5.37
N PHE A 75 20.80 -4.97 -4.76
CA PHE A 75 19.59 -4.50 -4.08
C PHE A 75 19.91 -3.55 -2.93
N VAL A 76 20.87 -3.89 -2.06
CA VAL A 76 21.29 -3.03 -0.94
C VAL A 76 21.88 -1.72 -1.46
N ALA A 77 22.80 -1.78 -2.42
CA ALA A 77 23.41 -0.60 -3.03
C ALA A 77 22.35 0.35 -3.63
N LYS A 78 21.38 -0.20 -4.35
CA LYS A 78 20.26 0.56 -4.92
C LYS A 78 19.37 1.23 -3.86
N ARG A 79 19.18 0.60 -2.69
CA ARG A 79 18.37 1.18 -1.60
C ARG A 79 19.12 2.25 -0.80
N CYS A 80 20.45 2.17 -0.78
CA CYS A 80 21.32 3.16 -0.15
C CYS A 80 21.72 4.30 -1.10
N SER A 81 21.36 4.24 -2.39
CA SER A 81 21.79 5.25 -3.35
C SER A 81 21.12 6.61 -3.13
N PRO A 82 21.82 7.73 -3.43
CA PRO A 82 21.26 9.08 -3.34
C PRO A 82 20.01 9.28 -4.21
N GLU A 83 19.98 8.67 -5.39
CA GLU A 83 18.84 8.72 -6.31
C GLU A 83 17.59 8.11 -5.68
N TRP A 84 17.75 6.97 -5.01
CA TRP A 84 16.64 6.30 -4.33
C TRP A 84 16.15 7.14 -3.15
N ALA A 85 17.07 7.74 -2.38
CA ALA A 85 16.73 8.63 -1.28
C ALA A 85 15.93 9.86 -1.77
N LYS A 86 16.36 10.49 -2.87
CA LYS A 86 15.64 11.61 -3.51
C LYS A 86 14.24 11.19 -3.95
N LYS A 87 14.11 10.04 -4.63
CA LYS A 87 12.82 9.49 -5.06
C LYS A 87 11.90 9.21 -3.88
N ARG A 88 12.43 8.63 -2.80
CA ARG A 88 11.64 8.35 -1.58
C ARG A 88 11.16 9.66 -0.96
N LYS A 89 12.05 10.63 -0.74
CA LYS A 89 11.72 11.91 -0.10
C LYS A 89 10.61 12.63 -0.88
N LYS A 90 10.75 12.75 -2.21
CA LYS A 90 9.70 13.31 -3.08
C LYS A 90 8.33 12.66 -2.87
N MET A 91 8.27 11.33 -2.76
CA MET A 91 6.99 10.63 -2.55
C MET A 91 6.45 10.82 -1.12
N GLN A 92 7.32 10.99 -0.13
CA GLN A 92 6.91 11.33 1.24
C GLN A 92 6.35 12.75 1.29
N ASP A 93 7.01 13.70 0.62
CA ASP A 93 6.57 15.10 0.56
C ASP A 93 5.22 15.22 -0.15
N ILE A 94 5.00 14.49 -1.25
CA ILE A 94 3.69 14.42 -1.90
C ILE A 94 2.63 13.84 -0.96
N ARG A 95 2.97 12.78 -0.22
CA ARG A 95 2.03 12.16 0.73
C ARG A 95 1.70 13.09 1.90
N SER A 96 2.65 13.89 2.36
CA SER A 96 2.42 14.82 3.47
C SER A 96 1.51 15.99 3.11
N GLN A 97 1.32 16.28 1.83
CA GLN A 97 0.31 17.27 1.37
C GLN A 97 -1.13 16.76 1.50
N ASN A 98 -1.34 15.46 1.76
CA ASN A 98 -2.68 14.92 1.95
C ASN A 98 -3.17 15.16 3.39
N THR A 99 -3.70 16.35 3.65
CA THR A 99 -4.17 16.79 4.97
C THR A 99 -5.44 16.07 5.41
N TYR A 100 -6.38 15.84 4.49
CA TYR A 100 -7.69 15.23 4.78
C TYR A 100 -7.70 13.79 4.28
N ASN A 101 -7.48 12.83 5.19
CA ASN A 101 -7.52 11.43 4.81
C ASN A 101 -8.95 10.98 4.57
N HIS A 102 -9.19 10.36 3.41
CA HIS A 102 -10.49 9.81 3.06
C HIS A 102 -10.67 8.39 3.63
N HIS A 103 -11.78 8.15 4.32
CA HIS A 103 -12.09 6.90 5.02
C HIS A 103 -13.18 6.03 4.37
N ALA A 104 -13.80 6.44 3.25
CA ALA A 104 -14.87 5.66 2.61
C ALA A 104 -14.44 4.33 1.92
N GLY A 105 -13.19 3.92 2.10
CA GLY A 105 -12.68 2.63 1.64
C GLY A 105 -12.74 2.47 0.12
N ARG A 106 -12.96 1.24 -0.35
CA ARG A 106 -12.94 0.91 -1.80
C ARG A 106 -14.14 1.38 -2.60
N GLY A 107 -15.23 1.77 -1.93
CA GLY A 107 -16.46 2.19 -2.60
C GLY A 107 -16.53 3.70 -2.86
N GLY A 108 -15.60 4.48 -2.28
CA GLY A 108 -15.58 5.93 -2.43
C GLY A 108 -16.87 6.59 -1.95
N VAL A 109 -17.15 7.77 -2.51
CA VAL A 109 -18.34 8.58 -2.25
C VAL A 109 -19.62 7.78 -2.48
N LYS A 110 -19.71 7.04 -3.58
CA LYS A 110 -20.90 6.25 -3.94
C LYS A 110 -21.34 5.29 -2.85
N LYS A 111 -20.39 4.65 -2.17
CA LYS A 111 -20.71 3.74 -1.05
C LYS A 111 -21.14 4.49 0.22
N VAL A 112 -20.72 5.74 0.38
CA VAL A 112 -21.23 6.61 1.46
C VAL A 112 -22.66 7.03 1.15
N GLU A 113 -22.94 7.42 -0.10
CA GLU A 113 -24.30 7.72 -0.60
C GLU A 113 -25.24 6.53 -0.41
N GLU A 114 -24.84 5.32 -0.82
CA GLU A 114 -25.64 4.10 -0.64
C GLU A 114 -25.92 3.76 0.84
N LYS A 115 -25.05 4.17 1.77
CA LYS A 115 -25.29 4.01 3.21
C LYS A 115 -26.27 5.06 3.72
N LEU A 116 -26.05 6.31 3.32
CA LEU A 116 -26.95 7.44 3.61
C LEU A 116 -28.37 7.16 3.11
N GLU A 117 -28.53 6.66 1.89
CA GLU A 117 -29.81 6.24 1.30
C GLU A 117 -30.57 5.28 2.21
N LYS A 118 -29.85 4.28 2.74
CA LYS A 118 -30.43 3.26 3.62
C LYS A 118 -30.78 3.81 4.99
N GLU A 119 -29.96 4.71 5.53
CA GLU A 119 -30.20 5.37 6.82
C GLU A 119 -31.41 6.31 6.75
N LEU A 120 -31.58 7.05 5.65
CA LEU A 120 -32.64 8.04 5.43
C LEU A 120 -33.90 7.44 4.78
N GLY A 121 -33.97 6.12 4.60
CA GLY A 121 -35.13 5.43 4.05
C GLY A 121 -35.51 5.85 2.62
N HIS A 122 -34.52 6.21 1.79
CA HIS A 122 -34.70 6.66 0.41
C HIS A 122 -35.55 7.94 0.23
N GLN A 123 -35.67 8.77 1.26
CA GLN A 123 -36.51 9.98 1.21
C GLN A 123 -35.84 11.17 0.49
N LEU A 124 -34.52 11.15 0.29
CA LEU A 124 -33.76 12.23 -0.33
C LEU A 124 -33.04 11.74 -1.59
N THR A 125 -33.14 12.50 -2.68
CA THR A 125 -32.41 12.27 -3.94
C THR A 125 -31.18 13.15 -4.09
N ILE A 126 -31.05 14.19 -3.25
CA ILE A 126 -29.92 15.12 -3.24
C ILE A 126 -29.31 15.10 -1.84
N TYR A 127 -28.08 14.63 -1.74
CA TYR A 127 -27.29 14.67 -0.51
C TYR A 127 -26.57 16.00 -0.40
N ASP A 128 -26.59 16.56 0.81
CA ASP A 128 -25.76 17.70 1.11
C ASP A 128 -24.27 17.32 1.00
N ARG A 129 -23.51 18.20 0.34
CA ARG A 129 -22.08 17.96 0.09
C ARG A 129 -21.27 18.07 1.37
N ALA A 130 -21.67 18.90 2.33
CA ALA A 130 -20.98 19.00 3.61
C ALA A 130 -21.16 17.71 4.42
N ASP A 131 -22.38 17.18 4.52
CA ASP A 131 -22.65 15.89 5.19
C ASP A 131 -21.88 14.72 4.54
N LEU A 132 -21.87 14.64 3.20
CA LEU A 132 -21.06 13.65 2.48
C LEU A 132 -19.57 13.81 2.81
N TRP A 133 -19.06 15.03 2.80
CA TRP A 133 -17.66 15.30 3.11
C TRP A 133 -17.31 14.85 4.53
N ILE A 134 -18.12 15.20 5.54
CA ILE A 134 -17.91 14.79 6.94
C ILE A 134 -17.82 13.27 7.03
N ARG A 135 -18.85 12.56 6.53
CA ARG A 135 -18.95 11.10 6.61
C ARG A 135 -17.83 10.37 5.88
N ILE A 136 -17.33 10.96 4.80
CA ILE A 136 -16.19 10.43 4.06
C ILE A 136 -14.91 10.50 4.88
N HIS A 137 -14.74 11.55 5.69
CA HIS A 137 -13.55 11.78 6.51
C HIS A 137 -13.69 11.24 7.92
N THR A 138 -14.88 10.80 8.33
CA THR A 138 -15.09 10.10 9.60
C THR A 138 -14.50 8.70 9.56
N ASN A 139 -13.68 8.37 10.56
CA ASN A 139 -13.07 7.06 10.70
C ASN A 139 -14.10 6.00 11.18
N LYS A 140 -13.67 4.75 11.34
CA LYS A 140 -14.57 3.65 11.78
C LYS A 140 -15.09 3.80 13.22
N ASN A 141 -14.43 4.61 14.04
CA ASN A 141 -14.81 4.89 15.42
C ASN A 141 -15.79 6.06 15.52
N GLY A 142 -16.08 6.75 14.41
CA GLY A 142 -16.91 7.95 14.41
C GLY A 142 -16.12 9.25 14.63
N GLU A 143 -14.78 9.21 14.58
CA GLU A 143 -13.93 10.37 14.87
C GLU A 143 -13.37 10.96 13.57
N LEU A 144 -13.20 12.28 13.56
CA LEU A 144 -12.49 13.01 12.51
C LEU A 144 -11.04 13.24 12.93
N ASP A 145 -10.12 13.18 11.96
CA ASP A 145 -8.74 13.63 12.18
C ASP A 145 -8.74 15.15 12.45
N GLY A 146 -7.82 15.67 13.28
CA GLY A 146 -7.79 17.08 13.70
C GLY A 146 -8.01 18.10 12.58
N PRO A 147 -7.26 18.06 11.47
CA PRO A 147 -7.50 18.97 10.34
C PRO A 147 -8.89 18.83 9.70
N ALA A 148 -9.46 17.62 9.68
CA ALA A 148 -10.78 17.39 9.14
C ALA A 148 -11.89 17.89 10.08
N GLN A 149 -11.65 17.84 11.40
CA GLN A 149 -12.56 18.39 12.41
C GLN A 149 -12.69 19.92 12.25
N GLU A 150 -11.56 20.63 12.10
CA GLU A 150 -11.57 22.10 11.91
C GLU A 150 -12.42 22.54 10.71
N VAL A 151 -12.42 21.76 9.64
CA VAL A 151 -13.26 22.03 8.45
C VAL A 151 -14.72 21.68 8.73
N ALA A 152 -14.98 20.55 9.41
CA ALA A 152 -16.34 20.15 9.78
C ALA A 152 -17.02 21.18 10.71
N ASP A 153 -16.26 21.85 11.56
CA ASP A 153 -16.78 22.89 12.47
C ASP A 153 -17.12 24.21 11.76
N GLN A 154 -16.66 24.40 10.51
CA GLN A 154 -16.84 25.64 9.74
C GLN A 154 -17.91 25.55 8.64
N ILE A 155 -18.44 24.35 8.37
CA ILE A 155 -19.38 24.08 7.27
C ILE A 155 -20.80 23.83 7.74
#